data_AF-A0AB34Z5G7-F1
#
_entry.id   AF-A0AB34Z5G7-F1
#
_cell.length_a   1.000
_cell.length_b   1.000
_cell.length_c   1.000
_cell.angle_alpha   90.00
_cell.angle_beta   90.00
_cell.angle_gamma   90.00
#
_symmetry.space_group_name_H-M   'P 1'
#
loop_
_entity.id
_entity.type
_entity.pdbx_description
1 polymer ?
#
loop_
_entity_poly.entity_id
_entity_poly.type
_entity_poly.pdbx_seq_one_letter_code
_entity_poly.pdbx_strand_id
1 'polypeptide(L)' 'MFRQRARRDHPASAKVLLRNGFVEEGCSRCAIMRPDGLHDLRVFARVGVPDDLD' A
#
# COMPACT_ATOMS: atom_id res chain seq x y z
N MET A 1 12.30 -1.17 7.22
CA MET A 1 11.33 -0.50 6.32
C MET A 1 10.33 -1.53 5.84
N PHE A 2 9.03 -1.32 6.08
CA PHE A 2 7.97 -2.24 5.63
C PHE A 2 7.22 -1.63 4.45
N ARG A 3 7.03 -2.39 3.36
CA ARG A 3 6.29 -1.97 2.16
C ARG A 3 5.08 -2.87 1.91
N GLN A 4 3.95 -2.25 1.63
CA GLN A 4 2.70 -2.94 1.32
C GLN A 4 2.05 -2.34 0.08
N ARG A 5 1.39 -3.18 -0.74
CA ARG A 5 0.73 -2.76 -1.97
C ARG A 5 -0.77 -3.00 -1.87
N ALA A 6 -1.56 -2.04 -2.30
CA ALA A 6 -3.02 -2.17 -2.41
C ALA A 6 -3.47 -1.81 -3.82
N ARG A 7 -4.50 -2.50 -4.31
CA ARG A 7 -5.10 -2.17 -5.61
C ARG A 7 -5.67 -0.77 -5.60
N ARG A 8 -5.42 -0.03 -6.68
CA ARG A 8 -5.91 1.34 -6.82
C ARG A 8 -7.44 1.42 -6.84
N ASP A 9 -8.08 0.42 -7.41
CA ASP A 9 -9.54 0.26 -7.50
C ASP A 9 -10.20 -0.23 -6.20
N HIS A 10 -9.43 -0.57 -5.16
CA HIS A 10 -9.94 -1.05 -3.87
C HIS A 10 -9.70 -0.03 -2.73
N PRO A 11 -10.61 0.92 -2.49
CA PRO A 11 -10.38 2.03 -1.56
C PRO A 11 -10.32 1.61 -0.08
N ALA A 12 -10.96 0.49 0.30
CA ALA A 12 -10.96 0.00 1.68
C ALA A 12 -9.56 -0.39 2.16
N SER A 13 -8.80 -1.11 1.34
CA SER A 13 -7.42 -1.52 1.67
C SER A 13 -6.51 -0.31 1.86
N ALA A 14 -6.63 0.71 0.99
CA ALA A 14 -5.86 1.95 1.14
C ALA A 14 -6.16 2.68 2.46
N LYS A 15 -7.45 2.75 2.86
CA LYS A 15 -7.84 3.37 4.13
C LYS A 15 -7.23 2.66 5.34
N VAL A 16 -7.15 1.32 5.32
CA VAL A 16 -6.53 0.53 6.39
C VAL A 16 -5.03 0.82 6.48
N LEU A 17 -4.33 0.87 5.34
CA LEU A 17 -2.89 1.16 5.32
C LEU A 17 -2.57 2.55 5.87
N LEU A 18 -3.33 3.56 5.43
CA LEU A 18 -3.21 4.92 5.94
C LEU A 18 -3.47 4.98 7.45
N ARG A 19 -4.50 4.28 7.95
CA ARG A 19 -4.82 4.22 9.38
C ARG A 19 -3.75 3.50 10.21
N ASN A 20 -3.04 2.55 9.62
CA ASN A 20 -1.96 1.79 10.27
C ASN A 20 -0.59 2.51 10.22
N GLY A 21 -0.58 3.79 9.83
CA GLY A 21 0.63 4.61 9.79
C GLY A 21 1.51 4.37 8.56
N PHE A 22 0.99 3.72 7.52
CA PHE A 22 1.70 3.68 6.24
C PHE A 22 1.45 4.97 5.47
N VAL A 23 2.47 5.43 4.76
CA VAL A 23 2.43 6.57 3.86
C VAL A 23 2.48 6.07 2.42
N GLU A 24 1.74 6.70 1.51
CA GLU A 24 1.78 6.36 0.09
C GLU A 24 3.10 6.84 -0.54
N GLU A 25 3.88 5.91 -1.09
CA GLU A 25 5.14 6.20 -1.79
C GLU A 25 4.92 6.39 -3.31
N GLY A 26 3.87 5.79 -3.89
CA GLY A 26 3.61 5.92 -5.32
C GLY A 26 2.65 4.89 -5.89
N CYS A 27 2.63 4.80 -7.23
CA CYS A 27 1.74 3.91 -7.97
C CYS A 27 2.52 3.09 -9.01
N SER A 28 2.34 1.77 -9.00
CA SER A 28 2.86 0.84 -9.98
C SER A 28 1.74 0.50 -10.95
N ARG A 29 1.83 1.03 -12.18
CA ARG A 29 0.82 0.82 -13.22
C ARG A 29 0.92 -0.56 -13.84
N CYS A 30 -0.23 -1.14 -14.20
CA CYS A 30 -0.31 -2.45 -14.85
C CYS A 30 0.50 -3.55 -14.12
N ALA A 31 0.56 -3.48 -12.79
CA ALA A 31 1.49 -4.28 -11.99
C ALA A 31 0.99 -5.70 -11.72
N ILE A 32 -0.32 -5.95 -11.86
CA ILE A 32 -0.91 -7.29 -11.71
C ILE A 32 -1.86 -7.55 -12.86
N MET A 33 -1.70 -8.70 -13.51
CA MET A 33 -2.69 -9.27 -14.42
C MET A 33 -3.67 -10.13 -13.62
N ARG A 34 -4.96 -9.85 -13.77
CA ARG A 34 -6.08 -10.63 -13.23
C ARG A 34 -7.03 -11.01 -14.38
N PRO A 35 -8.00 -11.91 -14.18
CA PRO A 35 -8.95 -12.28 -15.23
C PRO A 35 -9.74 -11.10 -15.79
N ASP A 36 -9.92 -10.04 -14.99
CA ASP A 36 -10.59 -8.78 -15.33
C ASP A 36 -9.65 -7.73 -15.98
N GLY A 37 -8.36 -8.04 -16.17
CA GLY A 37 -7.39 -7.18 -16.85
C GLY A 37 -6.17 -6.80 -16.02
N LEU A 38 -5.45 -5.78 -16.48
CA LEU A 38 -4.27 -5.22 -15.82
C LEU A 38 -4.68 -4.19 -14.77
N HIS A 39 -4.11 -4.29 -13.58
CA HIS A 39 -4.46 -3.44 -12.45
C HIS A 39 -3.28 -2.67 -11.88
N ASP A 40 -3.58 -1.44 -11.49
CA ASP A 40 -2.64 -0.56 -10.82
C ASP A 40 -2.57 -0.88 -9.32
N LEU A 41 -1.36 -0.82 -8.78
CA LEU A 41 -1.11 -0.95 -7.34
C LEU A 41 -0.58 0.36 -6.77
N ARG A 42 -1.23 0.86 -5.72
CA ARG A 42 -0.66 1.89 -4.85
C ARG A 42 0.33 1.23 -3.90
N VAL A 43 1.50 1.84 -3.76
CA VAL A 43 2.61 1.38 -2.92
C VAL A 43 2.63 2.26 -1.67
N PHE A 44 2.64 1.60 -0.51
CA PHE A 44 2.69 2.25 0.78
C PHE A 44 3.91 1.76 1.54
N ALA A 45 4.58 2.66 2.27
CA ALA A 45 5.66 2.31 3.18
C ALA A 45 5.37 2.81 4.58
N ARG A 46 5.81 2.02 5.56
CA ARG A 46 5.94 2.45 6.94
C ARG A 46 7.40 2.33 7.34
N VAL A 47 7.97 3.46 7.74
CA VAL A 47 9.25 3.51 8.44
C VAL A 47 8.90 3.38 9.92
N GLY A 48 9.27 2.26 10.53
CA GLY A 48 9.10 2.05 11.96
C GLY A 48 10.40 1.54 12.54
N VAL A 49 10.98 2.32 13.45
CA VAL A 49 11.46 1.78 14.72
C VAL A 49 10.22 1.81 15.64
N PRO A 50 9.93 0.79 16.48
CA PRO A 50 8.82 0.89 17.41
C PRO A 50 9.05 2.08 18.36
N ASP A 51 8.06 2.97 18.50
CA ASP A 51 8.09 4.08 19.46
C ASP A 51 7.94 3.60 20.91
N ASP A 52 7.67 2.32 21.14
CA ASP A 52 7.45 1.71 22.46
C ASP A 52 8.70 1.02 23.04
N LEU A 53 9.91 1.46 22.68
CA LEU A 53 11.18 1.06 23.28
C LEU A 53 11.88 2.29 23.88
N ASP A 54 11.27 2.88 24.91
CA ASP A 54 11.94 3.75 25.87
C ASP A 54 11.57 3.31 27.30
#